data_AF-A0AB33JKY6-F1
#
_entry.id   AF-A0AB33JKY6-F1
#
_cell.length_a   1.000
_cell.length_b   1.000
_cell.length_c   1.000
_cell.angle_alpha   90.00
_cell.angle_beta   90.00
_cell.angle_gamma   90.00
#
_symmetry.space_group_name_H-M   'P 1'
#
loop_
_entity.id
_entity.type
_entity.pdbx_description
1 polymer ?
#
loop_
_entity_poly.entity_id
_entity_poly.type
_entity_poly.pdbx_seq_one_letter_code
_entity_poly.pdbx_strand_id
1 'polypeptide(L)'
;MKSEIEKLDSIHPDLISAFLTNGDCEGIPHDMKLFLQQLQWSAEIFEYERNITRAAKKLKLRINAEQHIKIEERTCMARIYQAINYFQVDCNVPIKVWESNFANKYEDLAKLCALNRDYKGMKSCYDASLECRRRASEIAEADRDLGVTFIISPNITAEELGFSKKNLKEIAAKHNQGFYITLIDSLPIETKEKKRLLRDADIQDAEIMEELPND
;
A
#
# COMPACT_ATOMS: atom_id res chain seq x y z
N MET A 1 6.28 7.46 24.12
CA MET A 1 5.01 6.73 24.37
C MET A 1 4.46 6.32 23.02
N LYS A 2 4.16 5.03 22.81
CA LYS A 2 3.51 4.56 21.58
C LYS A 2 2.14 5.23 21.43
N SER A 3 1.78 5.65 20.22
CA SER A 3 0.44 6.20 19.94
C SER A 3 -0.64 5.13 20.15
N GLU A 4 -1.87 5.52 20.45
CA GLU A 4 -2.97 4.56 20.70
C GLU A 4 -3.26 3.68 19.48
N ILE A 5 -3.01 4.18 18.27
CA ILE A 5 -3.07 3.40 17.02
C ILE A 5 -1.94 2.36 16.97
N GLU A 6 -0.70 2.72 17.27
CA GLU A 6 0.41 1.75 17.27
C GLU A 6 0.20 0.60 18.27
N LYS A 7 -0.50 0.88 19.37
CA LYS A 7 -0.91 -0.15 20.34
C LYS A 7 -2.01 -1.04 19.77
N LEU A 8 -2.94 -0.49 19.00
CA LEU A 8 -3.99 -1.23 18.31
C LEU A 8 -3.41 -2.11 17.19
N ASP A 9 -2.44 -1.61 16.43
CA ASP A 9 -1.76 -2.36 15.36
C ASP A 9 -0.93 -3.54 15.89
N SER A 10 -0.58 -3.50 17.17
CA SER A 10 0.12 -4.60 17.84
C SER A 10 -0.83 -5.74 18.26
N ILE A 11 -2.15 -5.54 18.20
CA ILE A 11 -3.17 -6.54 18.57
C ILE A 11 -3.50 -7.40 17.34
N HIS A 12 -3.71 -8.71 17.54
CA HIS A 12 -4.06 -9.61 16.46
C HIS A 12 -5.42 -9.25 15.82
N PRO A 13 -5.53 -9.17 14.47
CA PRO A 13 -6.76 -8.78 13.79
C PRO A 13 -7.99 -9.61 14.17
N ASP A 14 -7.82 -10.91 14.45
CA ASP A 14 -8.94 -11.80 14.86
C ASP A 14 -9.56 -11.40 16.20
N LEU A 15 -8.79 -10.82 17.12
CA LEU A 15 -9.34 -10.33 18.39
C LEU A 15 -10.16 -9.06 18.17
N ILE A 16 -9.73 -8.23 17.22
CA ILE A 16 -10.43 -7.00 16.83
C ILE A 16 -11.73 -7.34 16.10
N SER A 17 -11.71 -8.31 15.18
CA SER A 17 -12.92 -8.76 14.47
C SER A 17 -13.91 -9.44 15.40
N ALA A 18 -13.42 -10.24 16.37
CA ALA A 18 -14.26 -10.83 17.41
C ALA A 18 -14.91 -9.76 18.29
N PHE A 19 -14.19 -8.70 18.67
CA PHE A 19 -14.75 -7.59 19.41
C PHE A 19 -15.81 -6.82 18.60
N LEU A 20 -15.53 -6.55 17.32
CA LEU A 20 -16.50 -5.86 16.44
C LEU A 20 -17.79 -6.67 16.23
N THR A 21 -17.72 -8.00 16.30
CA THR A 21 -18.87 -8.89 16.10
C THR A 21 -19.64 -9.17 17.39
N ASN A 22 -18.93 -9.46 18.49
CA ASN A 22 -19.54 -9.93 19.74
C ASN A 22 -19.68 -8.83 20.81
N GLY A 23 -19.07 -7.66 20.60
CA GLY A 23 -19.07 -6.55 21.55
C GLY A 23 -18.16 -6.73 22.76
N ASP A 24 -17.56 -7.92 22.95
CA ASP A 24 -16.62 -8.19 24.02
C ASP A 24 -15.56 -9.24 23.64
N CYS A 25 -14.34 -9.04 24.14
CA CYS A 25 -13.20 -9.94 23.96
C CYS A 25 -12.31 -9.93 25.21
N GLU A 26 -11.96 -11.10 25.77
CA GLU A 26 -11.15 -11.20 27.00
C GLU A 26 -9.67 -10.83 26.80
N GLY A 27 -9.18 -10.83 25.55
CA GLY A 27 -7.76 -10.60 25.24
C GLY A 27 -7.35 -9.13 25.06
N ILE A 28 -8.27 -8.17 25.12
CA ILE A 28 -8.01 -6.75 24.85
C ILE A 28 -8.06 -5.94 26.17
N PRO A 29 -7.03 -5.11 26.47
CA PRO A 29 -7.05 -4.22 27.62
C PRO A 29 -8.28 -3.29 27.62
N HIS A 30 -8.83 -2.98 28.79
CA HIS A 30 -10.06 -2.17 28.93
C HIS A 30 -9.95 -0.81 28.24
N ASP A 31 -8.81 -0.12 28.37
CA ASP A 31 -8.57 1.18 27.72
C ASP A 31 -8.63 1.08 26.18
N MET A 32 -8.16 -0.04 25.61
CA MET A 32 -8.19 -0.28 24.18
C MET A 32 -9.58 -0.64 23.68
N LYS A 33 -10.40 -1.32 24.49
CA LYS A 33 -11.82 -1.53 24.17
C LYS A 33 -12.58 -0.20 24.09
N LEU A 34 -12.37 0.69 25.07
CA LEU A 34 -12.98 2.02 25.07
C LEU A 34 -12.58 2.82 23.83
N PHE A 35 -11.29 2.80 23.49
CA PHE A 35 -10.78 3.46 22.30
C PHE A 35 -11.36 2.87 21.00
N LEU A 36 -11.44 1.54 20.88
CA LEU A 36 -12.01 0.89 19.69
C LEU A 36 -13.49 1.22 19.52
N GLN A 37 -14.24 1.26 20.62
CA GLN A 37 -15.64 1.67 20.61
C GLN A 37 -15.81 3.13 20.16
N GLN A 38 -14.93 4.04 20.62
CA GLN A 38 -14.88 5.42 20.14
C GLN A 38 -14.59 5.48 18.63
N LEU A 39 -13.68 4.64 18.11
CA LEU A 39 -13.40 4.55 16.67
C LEU A 39 -14.61 4.04 15.87
N GLN A 40 -15.30 3.01 16.37
CA GLN A 40 -16.52 2.49 15.73
C GLN A 40 -17.61 3.55 15.64
N TRP A 41 -17.90 4.27 16.74
CA TRP A 41 -18.85 5.37 16.73
C TRP A 41 -18.40 6.51 15.81
N SER A 42 -17.09 6.78 15.74
CA SER A 42 -16.53 7.79 14.83
C SER A 42 -16.81 7.43 13.37
N ALA A 43 -16.62 6.16 12.99
CA ALA A 43 -16.90 5.67 11.64
C ALA A 43 -18.40 5.75 11.31
N GLU A 44 -19.26 5.29 12.21
CA GLU A 44 -20.72 5.34 12.07
C GLU A 44 -21.21 6.79 11.89
N ILE A 45 -20.75 7.71 12.75
CA ILE A 45 -21.17 9.12 12.67
C ILE A 45 -20.67 9.78 11.38
N PHE A 46 -19.45 9.46 10.95
CA PHE A 46 -18.85 10.06 9.75
C PHE A 46 -19.53 9.61 8.45
N GLU A 47 -20.14 8.41 8.44
CA GLU A 47 -20.93 7.93 7.30
C GLU A 47 -22.14 8.85 7.02
N TYR A 48 -22.86 9.25 8.07
CA TYR A 48 -24.02 10.13 7.97
C TYR A 48 -23.66 11.62 7.95
N GLU A 49 -22.63 12.03 8.71
CA GLU A 49 -22.19 13.42 8.81
C GLU A 49 -20.75 13.56 8.29
N ARG A 50 -20.61 13.94 7.01
CA ARG A 50 -19.30 14.14 6.39
C ARG A 50 -18.55 15.41 6.82
N ASN A 51 -19.15 16.26 7.65
CA ASN A 51 -18.46 17.41 8.22
C ASN A 51 -17.81 17.01 9.56
N ILE A 52 -16.48 17.02 9.60
CA ILE A 52 -15.68 16.53 10.74
C ILE A 52 -15.99 17.30 12.03
N THR A 53 -16.16 18.62 11.96
CA THR A 53 -16.49 19.45 13.14
C THR A 53 -17.87 19.10 13.70
N ARG A 54 -18.87 18.91 12.84
CA ARG A 54 -20.22 18.50 13.28
C ARG A 54 -20.22 17.07 13.81
N ALA A 55 -19.51 16.17 13.14
CA ALA A 55 -19.33 14.79 13.57
C ALA A 55 -18.63 14.72 14.94
N ALA A 56 -17.60 15.53 15.18
CA ALA A 56 -16.88 15.60 16.46
C ALA A 56 -17.79 16.04 17.61
N LYS A 57 -18.71 16.98 17.38
CA LYS A 57 -19.71 17.39 18.39
C LYS A 57 -20.69 16.27 18.72
N LYS A 58 -21.18 15.53 17.72
CA LYS A 58 -22.04 14.36 17.92
C LYS A 58 -21.30 13.25 18.67
N LEU A 59 -20.05 12.97 18.29
CA LEU A 59 -19.20 11.98 18.95
C LEU A 59 -18.97 12.34 20.42
N LYS A 60 -18.65 13.60 20.71
CA LYS A 60 -18.46 14.10 22.08
C LYS A 60 -19.69 13.86 22.95
N LEU A 61 -20.89 14.12 22.42
CA LEU A 61 -22.14 13.89 23.14
C LEU A 61 -22.34 12.40 23.44
N ARG A 62 -22.07 11.53 22.45
CA ARG A 62 -22.19 10.07 22.60
C ARG A 62 -21.19 9.51 23.62
N ILE A 63 -19.93 9.93 23.56
CA ILE A 63 -18.90 9.50 24.52
C ILE A 63 -19.26 9.93 25.95
N ASN A 64 -19.76 11.14 26.13
CA ASN A 64 -20.17 11.62 27.46
C ASN A 64 -21.40 10.87 27.98
N ALA A 65 -22.31 10.43 27.10
CA ALA A 65 -23.50 9.67 27.47
C ALA A 65 -23.16 8.22 27.87
N GLU A 66 -22.33 7.53 27.08
CA GLU A 66 -22.06 6.10 27.24
C GLU A 66 -20.86 5.81 28.17
N GLN A 67 -19.77 6.55 28.02
CA GLN A 67 -18.52 6.31 28.77
C GLN A 67 -18.36 7.27 29.96
N HIS A 68 -19.20 8.31 30.06
CA HIS A 68 -19.11 9.36 31.08
C HIS A 68 -17.75 10.08 31.13
N ILE A 69 -17.02 10.07 30.01
CA ILE A 69 -15.73 10.76 29.86
C ILE A 69 -15.96 12.10 29.18
N LYS A 70 -15.44 13.17 29.78
CA LYS A 70 -15.42 14.50 29.17
C LYS A 70 -14.18 14.63 28.29
N ILE A 71 -14.40 14.61 26.97
CA ILE A 71 -13.35 14.77 25.97
C ILE A 71 -13.48 16.13 25.27
N GLU A 72 -12.35 16.73 24.92
CA GLU A 72 -12.31 17.95 24.10
C GLU A 72 -12.71 17.69 22.65
N GLU A 73 -13.25 18.72 21.98
CA GLU A 73 -13.67 18.62 20.57
C GLU A 73 -12.48 18.29 19.66
N ARG A 74 -11.28 18.84 19.94
CA ARG A 74 -10.06 18.55 19.19
C ARG A 74 -9.66 17.08 19.25
N THR A 75 -9.79 16.46 20.43
CA THR A 75 -9.51 15.04 20.60
C THR A 75 -10.54 14.19 19.88
N CYS A 76 -11.82 14.59 19.88
CA CYS A 76 -12.87 13.92 19.10
C CYS A 76 -12.60 14.02 17.58
N MET A 77 -12.13 15.16 17.09
CA MET A 77 -11.69 15.30 15.69
C MET A 77 -10.54 14.34 15.38
N ALA A 78 -9.55 14.24 16.27
CA ALA A 78 -8.46 13.28 16.12
C ALA A 78 -8.99 11.84 16.03
N ARG A 79 -9.95 11.43 16.88
CA ARG A 79 -10.58 10.10 16.80
C ARG A 79 -11.24 9.83 15.45
N ILE A 80 -11.90 10.83 14.86
CA ILE A 80 -12.51 10.70 13.54
C ILE A 80 -11.44 10.51 12.46
N TYR A 81 -10.36 11.30 12.48
CA TYR A 81 -9.25 11.10 11.54
C TYR A 81 -8.59 9.73 11.70
N GLN A 82 -8.43 9.26 12.94
CA GLN A 82 -7.90 7.95 13.25
C GLN A 82 -8.82 6.84 12.73
N ALA A 83 -10.14 6.97 12.89
CA ALA A 83 -11.11 6.01 12.38
C ALA A 83 -11.14 5.97 10.85
N ILE A 84 -11.08 7.14 10.20
CA ILE A 84 -10.97 7.24 8.74
C ILE A 84 -9.73 6.50 8.27
N ASN A 85 -8.57 6.78 8.88
CA ASN A 85 -7.32 6.12 8.51
C ASN A 85 -7.40 4.60 8.72
N TYR A 86 -7.90 4.16 9.88
CA TYR A 86 -7.94 2.75 10.26
C TYR A 86 -8.93 1.90 9.46
N PHE A 87 -10.14 2.42 9.18
CA PHE A 87 -11.17 1.66 8.45
C PHE A 87 -11.12 1.84 6.94
N GLN A 88 -10.53 2.94 6.43
CA GLN A 88 -10.47 3.23 5.00
C GLN A 88 -9.09 2.94 4.40
N VAL A 89 -8.24 2.16 5.05
CA VAL A 89 -6.93 1.72 4.53
C VAL A 89 -7.07 1.11 3.12
N ASP A 90 -8.17 0.39 2.85
CA ASP A 90 -8.43 -0.26 1.56
C ASP A 90 -9.19 0.62 0.55
N CYS A 91 -9.34 1.93 0.82
CA CYS A 91 -10.03 2.83 -0.10
C CYS A 91 -9.13 3.15 -1.32
N ASN A 92 -9.19 2.28 -2.33
CA ASN A 92 -8.45 2.43 -3.59
C ASN A 92 -9.07 3.46 -4.55
N VAL A 93 -9.91 4.37 -4.04
CA VAL A 93 -10.53 5.42 -4.86
C VAL A 93 -9.42 6.40 -5.28
N PRO A 94 -9.16 6.55 -6.60
CA PRO A 94 -8.08 7.41 -7.05
C PRO A 94 -8.29 8.88 -6.63
N ILE A 95 -7.20 9.60 -6.36
CA ILE A 95 -7.23 11.01 -5.93
C ILE A 95 -8.04 11.88 -6.91
N LYS A 96 -8.01 11.60 -8.22
CA LYS A 96 -8.82 12.31 -9.23
C LYS A 96 -10.33 12.28 -8.94
N VAL A 97 -10.84 11.16 -8.40
CA VAL A 97 -12.26 11.00 -8.06
C VAL A 97 -12.60 11.85 -6.84
N TRP A 98 -11.69 11.91 -5.86
CA TRP A 98 -11.82 12.79 -4.70
C TRP A 98 -11.82 14.26 -5.08
N GLU A 99 -10.84 14.71 -5.87
CA GLU A 99 -10.75 16.10 -6.36
C GLU A 99 -12.02 16.48 -7.17
N SER A 100 -12.52 15.57 -8.00
CA SER A 100 -13.79 15.77 -8.72
C SER A 100 -15.00 15.88 -7.77
N ASN A 101 -15.04 15.06 -6.71
CA ASN A 101 -16.09 15.13 -5.70
C ASN A 101 -16.04 16.45 -4.92
N PHE A 102 -14.84 16.93 -4.57
CA PHE A 102 -14.65 18.22 -3.91
C PHE A 102 -15.06 19.38 -4.80
N ALA A 103 -14.73 19.35 -6.09
CA ALA A 103 -15.17 20.36 -7.06
C ALA A 103 -16.70 20.49 -7.08
N ASN A 104 -17.43 19.38 -7.15
CA ASN A 104 -18.90 19.39 -7.13
C ASN A 104 -19.46 20.01 -5.83
N LYS A 105 -18.84 19.72 -4.68
CA LYS A 105 -19.24 20.30 -3.39
C LYS A 105 -19.00 21.82 -3.35
N TYR A 106 -17.89 22.29 -3.90
CA TYR A 106 -17.63 23.73 -4.01
C TYR A 106 -18.62 24.43 -4.95
N GLU A 107 -19.04 23.78 -6.03
CA GLU A 107 -20.09 24.30 -6.91
C GLU A 107 -21.45 24.39 -6.20
N ASP A 108 -21.81 23.39 -5.40
CA ASP A 108 -23.04 23.46 -4.61
C ASP A 108 -22.97 24.55 -3.53
N LEU A 109 -21.81 24.73 -2.90
CA LEU A 109 -21.59 25.85 -1.98
C LEU A 109 -21.69 27.20 -2.71
N ALA A 110 -21.18 27.31 -3.93
CA ALA A 110 -21.30 28.51 -4.75
C ALA A 110 -22.77 28.86 -5.05
N LYS A 111 -23.61 27.85 -5.34
CA LYS A 111 -25.06 28.04 -5.51
C LYS A 111 -25.73 28.55 -4.23
N LEU A 112 -25.33 28.05 -3.06
CA LEU A 112 -25.82 28.54 -1.77
C LEU A 112 -25.39 29.99 -1.51
N CYS A 113 -24.15 30.35 -1.83
CA CYS A 113 -23.67 31.74 -1.76
C CYS A 113 -24.46 32.67 -2.69
N ALA A 114 -24.80 32.20 -3.90
CA ALA A 114 -25.61 32.95 -4.85
C ALA A 114 -27.03 33.22 -4.29
N LEU A 115 -27.66 32.23 -3.67
CA LEU A 115 -28.96 32.40 -2.98
C LEU A 115 -28.89 33.45 -1.87
N ASN A 116 -27.78 33.47 -1.12
CA ASN A 116 -27.52 34.45 -0.06
C ASN A 116 -27.05 35.82 -0.59
N ARG A 117 -26.96 36.01 -1.91
CA ARG A 117 -26.45 37.22 -2.57
C ARG A 117 -25.00 37.59 -2.20
N ASP A 118 -24.22 36.62 -1.73
CA ASP A 118 -22.79 36.79 -1.50
C ASP A 118 -22.01 36.40 -2.76
N TYR A 119 -21.84 37.38 -3.64
CA TYR A 119 -21.12 37.21 -4.91
C TYR A 119 -19.60 37.04 -4.72
N LYS A 120 -19.05 37.54 -3.61
CA LYS A 120 -17.62 37.40 -3.31
C LYS A 120 -17.31 35.97 -2.88
N GLY A 121 -18.11 35.43 -1.96
CA GLY A 121 -18.04 34.02 -1.57
C GLY A 121 -18.31 33.08 -2.74
N MET A 122 -19.26 33.41 -3.61
CA MET A 122 -19.54 32.66 -4.84
C MET A 122 -18.31 32.56 -5.74
N LYS A 123 -17.62 33.68 -6.01
CA LYS A 123 -16.41 33.68 -6.83
C LYS A 123 -15.32 32.79 -6.21
N SER A 124 -15.06 32.92 -4.92
CA SER A 124 -14.05 32.10 -4.23
C SER A 124 -14.36 30.61 -4.27
N CYS A 125 -15.63 30.23 -4.18
CA CYS A 125 -16.04 28.82 -4.31
C CYS A 125 -15.83 28.29 -5.74
N TYR A 126 -16.12 29.10 -6.76
CA TYR A 126 -15.85 28.71 -8.15
C TYR A 126 -14.35 28.60 -8.46
N ASP A 127 -13.54 29.54 -7.95
CA ASP A 127 -12.08 29.50 -8.10
C ASP A 127 -11.50 28.22 -7.47
N ALA A 128 -11.99 27.84 -6.28
CA ALA A 128 -11.61 26.60 -5.60
C ALA A 128 -12.07 25.34 -6.35
N SER A 129 -13.29 25.33 -6.91
CA SER A 129 -13.77 24.23 -7.76
C SER A 129 -12.88 24.05 -8.99
N LEU A 130 -12.54 25.16 -9.66
CA LEU A 130 -11.66 25.14 -10.83
C LEU A 130 -10.29 24.57 -10.50
N GLU A 131 -9.72 24.92 -9.34
CA GLU A 131 -8.44 24.37 -8.89
C GLU A 131 -8.50 22.85 -8.66
N CYS A 132 -9.55 22.34 -8.00
CA CYS A 132 -9.77 20.90 -7.83
C CYS A 132 -9.88 20.19 -9.19
N ARG A 133 -10.61 20.76 -10.15
CA ARG A 133 -10.74 20.20 -11.51
C ARG A 133 -9.40 20.20 -12.26
N ARG A 134 -8.58 21.25 -12.09
CA ARG A 134 -7.24 21.34 -12.66
C ARG A 134 -6.34 20.22 -12.13
N ARG A 135 -6.29 20.03 -10.81
CA ARG A 135 -5.52 18.95 -10.17
C ARG A 135 -5.98 17.56 -10.64
N ALA A 136 -7.29 17.35 -10.74
CA ALA A 136 -7.84 16.09 -11.25
C ALA A 136 -7.39 15.82 -12.71
N SER A 137 -7.32 16.86 -13.54
CA SER A 137 -6.83 16.77 -14.93
C SER A 137 -5.35 16.46 -14.99
N GLU A 138 -4.52 17.14 -14.19
CA GLU A 138 -3.07 16.89 -14.12
C GLU A 138 -2.76 15.45 -13.73
N ILE A 139 -3.49 14.91 -12.76
CA ILE A 139 -3.34 13.51 -12.32
C ILE A 139 -3.76 12.55 -13.45
N ALA A 140 -4.83 12.85 -14.18
CA ALA A 140 -5.29 12.01 -15.29
C ALA A 140 -4.33 12.04 -16.49
N GLU A 141 -3.64 13.16 -16.73
CA GLU A 141 -2.61 13.31 -17.76
C GLU A 141 -1.34 12.54 -17.36
N ALA A 142 -0.89 12.65 -16.11
CA ALA A 142 0.24 11.88 -15.59
C ALA A 142 0.00 10.35 -15.66
N ASP A 143 -1.22 9.89 -15.35
CA ASP A 143 -1.61 8.47 -15.50
C ASP A 143 -1.51 8.00 -16.97
N ARG A 144 -1.76 8.90 -17.94
CA ARG A 144 -1.71 8.60 -19.38
C ARG A 144 -0.28 8.64 -19.92
N ASP A 145 0.56 9.52 -19.39
CA ASP A 145 1.94 9.74 -19.85
C ASP A 145 2.93 8.70 -19.35
N LEU A 146 2.51 7.79 -18.47
CA LEU A 146 3.25 6.55 -18.17
C LEU A 146 3.14 5.52 -19.32
N GLY A 147 3.15 5.98 -20.56
CA GLY A 147 3.35 5.13 -21.73
C GLY A 147 4.82 4.69 -21.77
N VAL A 148 5.06 3.38 -21.84
CA VAL A 148 6.40 2.84 -22.07
C VAL A 148 6.95 3.44 -23.37
N THR A 149 7.86 4.40 -23.27
CA THR A 149 8.54 4.98 -24.43
C THR A 149 9.50 3.93 -24.97
N PHE A 150 9.07 3.15 -25.96
CA PHE A 150 9.96 2.26 -26.69
C PHE A 150 10.94 3.11 -27.51
N ILE A 151 12.19 3.22 -27.05
CA ILE A 151 13.28 3.82 -27.83
C ILE A 151 13.69 2.79 -28.89
N ILE A 152 13.00 2.79 -30.04
CA ILE A 152 13.41 2.03 -31.22
C ILE A 152 14.18 2.98 -32.13
N SER A 153 15.50 3.06 -31.90
CA SER A 153 16.41 3.79 -32.79
C SER A 153 17.27 2.77 -33.54
N PRO A 154 17.41 2.87 -34.88
CA PRO A 154 18.32 2.01 -35.64
C PRO A 154 19.79 2.21 -35.27
N ASN A 155 20.11 3.26 -34.51
CA ASN A 155 21.47 3.57 -34.05
C ASN A 155 21.75 3.11 -32.61
N ILE A 156 20.75 2.63 -31.87
CA ILE A 156 20.92 2.19 -30.48
C ILE A 156 20.77 0.67 -30.46
N THR A 157 21.86 -0.02 -30.16
CA THR A 157 21.86 -1.47 -30.01
C THR A 157 21.46 -1.86 -28.60
N ALA A 158 20.82 -3.03 -28.43
CA ALA A 158 20.41 -3.53 -27.10
C ALA A 158 21.59 -3.68 -26.12
N GLU A 159 22.80 -3.86 -26.64
CA GLU A 159 24.03 -3.97 -25.84
C GLU A 159 24.43 -2.62 -25.20
N GLU A 160 24.21 -1.49 -25.89
CA GLU A 160 24.43 -0.14 -25.34
C GLU A 160 23.41 0.24 -24.26
N LEU A 161 22.24 -0.42 -24.27
CA LEU A 161 21.21 -0.32 -23.24
C LEU A 161 21.47 -1.23 -22.03
N GLY A 162 22.61 -1.94 -22.01
CA GLY A 162 23.01 -2.80 -20.90
C GLY A 162 22.46 -4.23 -20.95
N PHE A 163 21.84 -4.65 -22.06
CA PHE A 163 21.41 -6.03 -22.23
C PHE A 163 22.56 -6.92 -22.69
N SER A 164 22.84 -7.99 -21.94
CA SER A 164 23.81 -9.00 -22.36
C SER A 164 23.19 -9.89 -23.44
N LYS A 165 23.83 -9.93 -24.61
CA LYS A 165 23.43 -10.83 -25.70
C LYS A 165 23.86 -12.25 -25.36
N LYS A 166 22.92 -13.07 -24.88
CA LYS A 166 23.18 -14.50 -24.66
C LYS A 166 23.13 -15.23 -25.99
N ASN A 167 24.25 -15.81 -26.41
CA ASN A 167 24.34 -16.56 -27.65
C ASN A 167 23.59 -17.90 -27.50
N LEU A 168 22.70 -18.23 -28.44
CA LEU A 168 21.91 -19.47 -28.39
C LEU A 168 22.80 -20.72 -28.33
N LYS A 169 23.98 -20.66 -28.96
CA LYS A 169 24.97 -21.75 -28.92
C LYS A 169 25.58 -21.95 -27.53
N GLU A 170 25.80 -20.88 -26.77
CA GLU A 170 26.34 -20.95 -25.41
C GLU A 170 25.30 -21.52 -24.44
N ILE A 171 24.02 -21.16 -24.62
CA ILE A 171 22.92 -21.72 -23.82
C ILE A 171 22.80 -23.23 -24.08
N ALA A 172 22.86 -23.67 -25.34
CA ALA A 172 22.82 -25.08 -25.71
C ALA A 172 24.05 -25.85 -25.20
N ALA A 173 25.25 -25.26 -25.29
CA ALA A 173 26.48 -25.86 -24.76
C ALA A 173 26.41 -26.04 -23.23
N LYS A 174 25.97 -25.00 -22.50
CA LYS A 174 25.81 -25.04 -21.05
C LYS A 174 24.76 -26.05 -20.59
N HIS A 175 23.65 -26.17 -21.33
CA HIS A 175 22.62 -27.17 -21.07
C HIS A 175 23.15 -28.60 -21.27
N ASN A 176 23.89 -28.84 -22.35
CA ASN A 176 24.49 -30.16 -22.63
C ASN A 176 25.56 -30.52 -21.59
N GLN A 177 26.41 -29.57 -21.19
CA GLN A 177 27.40 -29.78 -20.13
C GLN A 177 26.76 -30.10 -18.78
N GLY A 178 25.70 -29.37 -18.39
CA GLY A 178 24.94 -29.67 -17.17
C GLY A 178 24.27 -31.04 -17.17
N PHE A 179 23.83 -31.52 -18.33
CA PHE A 179 23.29 -32.88 -18.48
C PHE A 179 24.34 -33.96 -18.20
N TYR A 180 25.57 -33.80 -18.71
CA TYR A 180 26.64 -34.77 -18.45
C TYR A 180 27.10 -34.79 -16.99
N ILE A 181 27.15 -33.63 -16.33
CA ILE A 181 27.50 -33.54 -14.90
C ILE A 181 26.46 -34.30 -14.06
N THR A 182 25.17 -34.01 -14.28
CA THR A 182 24.08 -34.67 -13.53
C THR A 182 24.01 -36.18 -13.78
N LEU A 183 24.28 -36.63 -15.02
CA LEU A 183 24.34 -38.04 -15.35
C LEU A 183 25.49 -38.76 -14.63
N ILE A 184 26.70 -38.18 -14.63
CA ILE A 184 27.88 -38.79 -14.01
C ILE A 184 27.74 -38.83 -12.48
N ASP A 185 27.16 -37.80 -11.87
CA ASP A 185 26.94 -37.76 -10.42
C ASP A 185 25.90 -38.80 -9.95
N SER A 186 24.90 -39.09 -10.78
CA SER A 186 23.86 -40.07 -10.47
C SER A 186 24.32 -41.54 -10.50
N LEU A 187 25.51 -41.83 -11.05
CA LEU A 187 26.04 -43.19 -11.12
C LEU A 187 26.53 -43.68 -9.74
N PRO A 188 26.18 -44.89 -9.30
CA PRO A 188 26.60 -45.45 -8.02
C PRO A 188 28.00 -46.09 -8.14
N ILE A 189 28.99 -45.28 -8.50
CA ILE A 189 30.40 -45.66 -8.67
C ILE A 189 31.30 -44.89 -7.69
N GLU A 190 32.50 -45.41 -7.44
CA GLU A 190 33.49 -44.74 -6.58
C GLU A 190 33.84 -43.34 -7.09
N THR A 191 34.10 -42.41 -6.16
CA THR A 191 34.42 -41.00 -6.46
C THR A 191 35.65 -40.83 -7.35
N LYS A 192 36.58 -41.79 -7.34
CA LYS A 192 37.75 -41.83 -8.22
C LYS A 192 37.38 -42.14 -9.68
N GLU A 193 36.41 -43.02 -9.91
CA GLU A 193 35.89 -43.34 -11.24
C GLU A 193 35.05 -42.18 -11.80
N LYS A 194 34.26 -41.48 -10.96
CA LYS A 194 33.55 -40.25 -11.36
C LYS A 194 34.51 -39.16 -11.84
N LYS A 195 35.62 -38.95 -11.13
CA LYS A 195 36.68 -37.99 -11.53
C LYS A 195 37.35 -38.37 -12.87
N ARG A 196 37.48 -39.66 -13.18
CA ARG A 196 37.96 -40.12 -14.51
C ARG A 196 36.93 -39.79 -15.60
N LEU A 197 35.65 -40.12 -15.37
CA LEU A 197 34.59 -39.89 -16.35
C LEU A 197 34.35 -38.41 -16.66
N LEU A 198 34.46 -37.53 -15.67
CA LEU A 198 34.40 -36.08 -15.88
C LEU A 198 35.56 -35.57 -16.75
N ARG A 199 36.75 -36.18 -16.60
CA ARG A 199 37.94 -35.85 -17.40
C ARG A 199 37.85 -36.40 -18.83
N ASP A 200 37.35 -37.61 -18.99
CA ASP A 200 37.14 -38.24 -20.30
C ASP A 200 36.04 -37.54 -21.11
N ALA A 201 35.07 -36.90 -20.44
CA ALA A 201 34.03 -36.08 -21.06
C ALA A 201 34.47 -34.66 -21.46
N ASP A 202 35.76 -34.31 -21.27
CA ASP A 202 36.37 -33.02 -21.60
C ASP A 202 35.62 -31.80 -21.02
N ILE A 203 35.06 -31.96 -19.81
CA ILE A 203 34.41 -30.89 -19.06
C ILE A 203 35.49 -30.23 -18.18
N GLN A 204 36.17 -29.22 -18.73
CA GLN A 204 37.12 -28.41 -17.97
C GLN A 204 36.35 -27.42 -17.07
N ASP A 205 36.07 -27.84 -15.85
CA ASP A 205 36.01 -27.01 -14.64
C ASP A 205 35.99 -27.95 -13.42
N ALA A 206 37.15 -28.53 -13.15
CA ALA A 206 37.50 -29.04 -11.83
C ALA A 206 38.69 -28.25 -11.30
N GLU A 207 38.58 -26.91 -11.28
CA GLU A 207 39.24 -26.13 -10.24
C GLU A 207 38.55 -26.49 -8.91
N ILE A 208 39.13 -27.51 -8.29
CA ILE A 208 39.30 -27.73 -6.85
C ILE A 208 38.60 -26.63 -6.01
N MET A 209 37.43 -26.94 -5.45
CA MET A 209 37.08 -26.38 -4.16
C MET A 209 38.15 -26.88 -3.18
N GLU A 210 39.03 -25.99 -2.74
CA GLU A 210 39.87 -26.24 -1.58
C GLU A 210 38.96 -26.72 -0.44
N GLU A 211 39.19 -27.94 0.03
CA GLU A 211 38.67 -28.38 1.31
C GLU A 211 39.23 -27.43 2.37
N LEU A 212 38.37 -26.60 2.96
CA LEU A 212 38.67 -25.94 4.22
C LEU A 212 39.02 -27.04 5.24
N PRO A 213 40.22 -27.03 5.86
CA PRO A 213 40.53 -27.96 6.92
C PRO A 213 39.66 -27.63 8.12
N ASN A 214 38.78 -28.56 8.49
CA ASN A 214 38.14 -28.57 9.80
C ASN A 214 39.09 -29.28 10.78
N ASP A 215 39.80 -28.46 11.56
CA ASP A 215 40.17 -28.73 12.95
C ASP A 215 39.69 -27.55 13.82
#